data_AF-A0A6P0U9E3-F1
#
_entry.id   AF-A0A6P0U9E3-F1
#
_cell.length_a   1.000
_cell.length_b   1.000
_cell.length_c   1.000
_cell.angle_alpha   90.00
_cell.angle_beta   90.00
_cell.angle_gamma   90.00
#
_symmetry.space_group_name_H-M   'P 1'
#
loop_
_entity.id
_entity.type
_entity.pdbx_description
1 polymer ?
#
loop_
_entity_poly.entity_id
_entity_poly.type
_entity_poly.pdbx_seq_one_letter_code
_entity_poly.pdbx_strand_id
1 'polypeptide(L)'
;MAIALVGLAIAWVLASTPAVRAQTPPDFQGRYIAAISDGDMRAYAYIDGQLGEPRGVDQLALVTLPLPTAPALTSSIEVSNSVINPVYSLVASQDGNTIFVAETKQPREPEDRLIGDLDLGTTLRAVDVS
;
A
#
# COMPACT_ATOMS: atom_id res chain seq x y z
N MET A 1 -13.61 57.97 -13.10
CA MET A 1 -12.38 57.57 -12.36
C MET A 1 -12.51 56.28 -11.55
N ALA A 2 -13.69 55.89 -11.04
CA ALA A 2 -13.83 54.69 -10.20
C ALA A 2 -13.65 53.34 -10.92
N ILE A 3 -13.97 53.25 -12.22
CA ILE A 3 -13.92 51.97 -12.98
C ILE A 3 -12.46 51.55 -13.29
N ALA A 4 -11.56 52.50 -13.49
CA ALA A 4 -10.15 52.22 -13.78
C ALA A 4 -9.39 51.63 -12.58
N LEU A 5 -9.79 51.99 -11.35
CA LEU A 5 -9.17 51.51 -10.11
C LEU A 5 -9.55 50.06 -9.77
N VAL A 6 -10.76 49.62 -10.14
CA VAL A 6 -11.21 48.23 -9.91
C VAL A 6 -10.52 47.25 -10.86
N GLY A 7 -10.33 47.64 -12.13
CA GLY A 7 -9.63 46.80 -13.11
C GLY A 7 -8.15 46.54 -12.75
N LEU A 8 -7.49 47.54 -12.17
CA LEU A 8 -6.08 47.42 -11.76
C LEU A 8 -5.90 46.49 -10.54
N ALA A 9 -6.87 46.48 -9.62
CA ALA A 9 -6.86 45.62 -8.44
C ALA A 9 -7.03 44.13 -8.79
N ILE A 10 -7.89 43.82 -9.76
CA ILE A 10 -8.12 42.43 -10.22
C ILE A 10 -6.89 41.87 -10.94
N ALA A 11 -6.21 42.69 -11.75
CA ALA A 11 -4.98 42.29 -12.43
C ALA A 11 -3.85 41.95 -11.46
N TRP A 12 -3.75 42.69 -10.34
CA TRP A 12 -2.77 42.40 -9.28
C TRP A 12 -3.08 41.11 -8.52
N VAL A 13 -4.35 40.83 -8.23
CA VAL A 13 -4.76 39.59 -7.54
C VAL A 13 -4.43 38.35 -8.39
N LEU A 14 -4.69 38.39 -9.70
CA LEU A 14 -4.37 37.28 -10.61
C LEU A 14 -2.86 37.09 -10.84
N ALA A 15 -2.07 38.17 -10.77
CA ALA A 15 -0.61 38.09 -10.92
C ALA A 15 0.11 37.62 -9.64
N SER A 16 -0.57 37.64 -8.49
CA SER A 16 0.02 37.33 -7.18
C SER A 16 -0.26 35.91 -6.68
N THR A 17 -1.02 35.10 -7.42
CA THR A 17 -1.19 33.69 -7.09
C THR A 17 0.14 32.96 -7.31
N PRO A 18 0.79 32.42 -6.26
CA PRO A 18 1.99 31.63 -6.45
C PRO A 18 1.63 30.45 -7.35
N ALA A 19 2.35 30.30 -8.45
CA ALA A 19 2.23 29.10 -9.27
C ALA A 19 2.56 27.91 -8.35
N VAL A 20 1.57 27.05 -8.11
CA VAL A 20 1.80 25.75 -7.51
C VAL A 20 2.70 25.01 -8.48
N ARG A 21 4.01 25.04 -8.24
CA ARG A 21 4.95 24.25 -9.02
C ARG A 21 4.63 22.81 -8.71
N ALA A 22 4.14 22.09 -9.71
CA ALA A 22 4.10 20.64 -9.66
C ALA A 22 5.51 20.17 -9.23
N GLN A 23 5.60 19.46 -8.12
CA GLN A 23 6.84 18.84 -7.72
C GLN A 23 7.22 17.86 -8.83
N THR A 24 8.42 17.98 -9.38
CA THR A 24 8.98 16.93 -10.23
C THR A 24 9.08 15.69 -9.34
N PRO A 25 8.39 14.58 -9.67
CA PRO A 25 8.55 13.35 -8.93
C PRO A 25 10.04 13.00 -8.88
N PRO A 26 10.55 12.46 -7.76
CA PRO A 26 11.92 11.95 -7.74
C PRO A 26 12.10 10.96 -8.89
N ASP A 27 13.31 10.91 -9.44
CA ASP A 27 13.68 9.92 -10.45
C ASP A 27 13.66 8.52 -9.82
N PHE A 28 12.47 7.91 -9.83
CA PHE A 28 12.20 6.67 -9.13
C PHE A 28 12.57 5.49 -10.04
N GLN A 29 13.73 4.89 -9.75
CA GLN A 29 14.28 3.75 -10.48
C GLN A 29 13.70 2.39 -10.03
N GLY A 30 12.53 2.39 -9.39
CA GLY A 30 11.86 1.16 -8.94
C GLY A 30 11.27 0.37 -10.10
N ARG A 31 11.29 -0.96 -10.02
CA ARG A 31 10.71 -1.87 -11.04
C ARG A 31 9.22 -2.12 -10.84
N TYR A 32 8.78 -2.15 -9.60
CA TYR A 32 7.40 -2.43 -9.22
C TYR A 32 7.06 -1.79 -7.87
N ILE A 33 5.77 -1.61 -7.62
CA ILE A 33 5.20 -1.41 -6.30
C ILE A 33 4.73 -2.78 -5.83
N ALA A 34 5.21 -3.22 -4.67
CA ALA A 34 4.74 -4.44 -4.01
C ALA A 34 3.86 -4.08 -2.81
N ALA A 35 2.75 -4.78 -2.65
CA ALA A 35 1.84 -4.62 -1.54
C ALA A 35 1.39 -5.99 -1.04
N ILE A 36 1.21 -6.13 0.27
CA ILE A 36 0.55 -7.29 0.86
C ILE A 36 -0.83 -6.89 1.34
N SER A 37 -1.79 -7.81 1.23
CA SER A 37 -3.12 -7.66 1.80
C SER A 37 -3.43 -8.85 2.68
N ASP A 38 -3.94 -8.56 3.86
CA ASP A 38 -4.55 -9.51 4.77
C ASP A 38 -6.02 -9.70 4.36
N GLY A 39 -6.36 -10.90 3.94
CA GLY A 39 -7.70 -11.24 3.43
C GLY A 39 -8.61 -11.78 4.51
N ASP A 40 -8.06 -12.25 5.62
CA ASP A 40 -8.75 -13.07 6.60
C ASP A 40 -9.01 -12.33 7.92
N MET A 41 -8.43 -11.14 8.07
CA MET A 41 -8.64 -10.20 9.17
C MET A 41 -9.21 -8.84 8.69
N ARG A 42 -9.99 -8.18 9.57
CA ARG A 42 -10.53 -6.83 9.35
C ARG A 42 -9.60 -5.76 9.89
N ALA A 43 -9.60 -4.59 9.25
CA ALA A 43 -8.86 -3.43 9.76
C ALA A 43 -9.31 -2.94 11.15
N TYR A 44 -10.54 -3.23 11.59
CA TYR A 44 -10.95 -2.88 12.96
C TYR A 44 -10.38 -3.85 14.02
N ALA A 45 -9.85 -5.01 13.62
CA ALA A 45 -9.24 -5.97 14.53
C ALA A 45 -8.05 -5.38 15.29
N TYR A 46 -7.35 -4.39 14.73
CA TYR A 46 -6.29 -3.65 15.46
C TYR A 46 -6.84 -2.81 16.63
N ILE A 47 -8.15 -2.55 16.66
CA ILE A 47 -8.81 -1.71 17.67
C ILE A 47 -9.46 -2.59 18.73
N ASP A 48 -10.26 -3.58 18.30
CA ASP A 48 -11.10 -4.38 19.20
C ASP A 48 -10.65 -5.84 19.34
N GLY A 49 -9.61 -6.24 18.60
CA GLY A 49 -9.10 -7.61 18.55
C GLY A 49 -9.97 -8.57 17.75
N GLN A 50 -11.13 -8.18 17.24
CA GLN A 50 -12.07 -9.06 16.54
C GLN A 50 -11.68 -9.21 15.08
N LEU A 51 -11.41 -10.45 14.63
CA LEU A 51 -11.02 -10.73 13.24
C LEU A 51 -12.11 -10.34 12.25
N GLY A 52 -13.38 -10.49 12.64
CA GLY A 52 -14.55 -10.29 11.79
C GLY A 52 -14.68 -11.33 10.67
N GLU A 53 -15.60 -11.09 9.73
CA GLU A 53 -15.79 -11.98 8.58
C GLU A 53 -14.62 -11.87 7.60
N PRO A 54 -14.07 -12.96 7.06
CA PRO A 54 -12.99 -12.88 6.07
C PRO A 54 -13.50 -12.23 4.76
N ARG A 55 -12.60 -11.60 4.00
CA ARG A 55 -12.88 -10.98 2.67
C ARG A 55 -12.15 -11.64 1.51
N GLY A 56 -11.26 -12.58 1.77
CA GLY A 56 -10.51 -13.29 0.75
C GLY A 56 -9.34 -14.04 1.36
N VAL A 57 -8.38 -14.37 0.51
CA VAL A 57 -7.10 -14.94 0.90
C VAL A 57 -6.06 -13.83 1.04
N ASP A 58 -5.01 -14.11 1.79
CA ASP A 58 -3.82 -13.27 1.88
C ASP A 58 -3.07 -13.21 0.54
N GLN A 59 -2.64 -12.02 0.12
CA GLN A 59 -2.00 -11.83 -1.19
C GLN A 59 -0.77 -10.92 -1.14
N LEU A 60 0.21 -11.25 -1.98
CA LEU A 60 1.24 -10.35 -2.48
C LEU A 60 0.83 -9.84 -3.87
N ALA A 61 0.65 -8.54 -4.00
CA ALA A 61 0.28 -7.84 -5.21
C ALA A 61 1.45 -7.04 -5.78
N LEU A 62 1.62 -7.07 -7.10
CA LEU A 62 2.65 -6.31 -7.82
C LEU A 62 2.02 -5.39 -8.86
N VAL A 63 2.52 -4.16 -8.93
CA VAL A 63 2.22 -3.19 -10.00
C VAL A 63 3.54 -2.76 -10.63
N THR A 64 3.77 -3.11 -11.90
CA THR A 64 5.00 -2.78 -12.62
C THR A 64 5.11 -1.29 -12.91
N LEU A 65 6.34 -0.78 -12.95
CA LEU A 65 6.69 0.60 -13.24
C LEU A 65 7.40 0.75 -14.59
N PRO A 66 7.27 1.91 -15.27
CA PRO A 66 6.52 3.09 -14.85
C PRO A 66 5.00 2.88 -14.87
N LEU A 67 4.26 3.60 -14.02
CA LEU A 67 2.81 3.48 -13.96
C LEU A 67 2.17 3.98 -15.27
N PRO A 68 1.27 3.21 -15.89
CA PRO A 68 0.47 3.71 -17.00
C PRO A 68 -0.60 4.69 -16.50
N THR A 69 -1.26 5.41 -17.43
CA THR A 69 -2.35 6.36 -17.12
C THR A 69 -3.47 5.72 -16.30
N ALA A 70 -3.73 4.43 -16.49
CA ALA A 70 -4.63 3.62 -15.68
C ALA A 70 -3.87 2.42 -15.10
N PRO A 71 -3.30 2.54 -13.88
CA PRO A 71 -2.58 1.46 -13.23
C PRO A 71 -3.47 0.24 -13.00
N ALA A 72 -2.91 -0.94 -13.22
CA ALA A 72 -3.56 -2.22 -12.93
C ALA A 72 -2.57 -3.14 -12.22
N LEU A 73 -3.11 -4.09 -11.44
CA LEU A 73 -2.32 -5.19 -10.89
C LEU A 73 -1.67 -5.96 -12.05
N THR A 74 -0.35 -6.11 -11.97
CA THR A 74 0.41 -6.89 -12.95
C THR A 74 0.50 -8.36 -12.54
N SER A 75 0.55 -8.62 -11.23
CA SER A 75 0.51 -9.97 -10.67
C SER A 75 -0.10 -9.96 -9.26
N SER A 76 -0.69 -11.10 -8.88
CA SER A 76 -1.15 -11.39 -7.52
C SER A 76 -0.80 -12.84 -7.19
N ILE A 77 -0.22 -13.06 -6.02
CA ILE A 77 0.24 -14.37 -5.55
C ILE A 77 -0.33 -14.57 -4.15
N GLU A 78 -0.99 -15.70 -3.93
CA GLU A 78 -1.46 -16.07 -2.59
C GLU A 78 -0.26 -16.38 -1.69
N VAL A 79 -0.11 -15.59 -0.63
CA VAL A 79 1.03 -15.63 0.28
C VAL A 79 0.51 -15.24 1.66
N SER A 80 0.51 -16.19 2.59
CA SER A 80 0.19 -15.89 3.99
C SER A 80 1.15 -14.82 4.52
N ASN A 81 0.58 -13.78 5.11
CA ASN A 81 1.32 -12.60 5.54
C ASN A 81 0.80 -12.00 6.85
N SER A 82 -0.40 -12.41 7.32
CA SER A 82 -1.11 -11.96 8.51
C SER A 82 -0.52 -10.70 9.11
N VAL A 83 -0.99 -9.54 8.61
CA VAL A 83 -0.30 -8.25 8.76
C VAL A 83 -0.61 -7.64 10.13
N ILE A 84 -0.38 -8.37 11.21
CA ILE A 84 -0.68 -7.85 12.56
C ILE A 84 0.34 -6.79 12.97
N ASN A 85 1.55 -6.88 12.44
CA ASN A 85 2.54 -5.81 12.48
C ASN A 85 3.06 -5.51 11.06
N PRO A 86 2.67 -4.40 10.42
CA PRO A 86 3.07 -4.10 9.05
C PRO A 86 4.57 -3.81 8.93
N VAL A 87 5.23 -3.47 10.03
CA VAL A 87 6.68 -3.27 10.05
C VAL A 87 7.30 -4.67 10.02
N TYR A 88 8.04 -4.99 8.95
CA TYR A 88 8.81 -6.22 8.72
C TYR A 88 8.10 -7.40 8.02
N SER A 89 6.84 -7.29 7.59
CA SER A 89 6.19 -8.38 6.84
C SER A 89 6.60 -8.49 5.36
N LEU A 90 7.26 -7.47 4.80
CA LEU A 90 7.62 -7.40 3.38
C LEU A 90 8.97 -6.73 3.16
N VAL A 91 9.88 -7.35 2.41
CA VAL A 91 11.14 -6.72 1.97
C VAL A 91 11.57 -7.26 0.61
N ALA A 92 12.17 -6.42 -0.23
CA ALA A 92 12.78 -6.85 -1.48
C ALA A 92 14.28 -7.13 -1.30
N SER A 93 14.82 -8.09 -2.05
CA SER A 93 16.26 -8.30 -2.19
C SER A 93 16.93 -7.06 -2.80
N GLN A 94 18.23 -6.91 -2.58
CA GLN A 94 19.00 -5.76 -3.08
C GLN A 94 19.00 -5.66 -4.61
N ASP A 95 18.91 -6.79 -5.31
CA ASP A 95 18.82 -6.85 -6.78
C ASP A 95 17.38 -6.68 -7.30
N GLY A 96 16.38 -6.66 -6.42
CA GLY A 96 14.97 -6.52 -6.77
C GLY A 96 14.39 -7.70 -7.57
N ASN A 97 14.99 -8.89 -7.49
CA ASN A 97 14.48 -10.10 -8.13
C ASN A 97 13.70 -11.00 -7.16
N THR A 98 13.77 -10.74 -5.86
CA THR A 98 13.09 -11.55 -4.86
C THR A 98 12.36 -10.66 -3.87
N ILE A 99 11.13 -11.05 -3.54
CA ILE A 99 10.37 -10.46 -2.45
C ILE A 99 10.26 -11.48 -1.33
N PHE A 100 10.63 -11.08 -0.13
CA PHE A 100 10.46 -11.85 1.08
C PHE A 100 9.20 -11.40 1.80
N VAL A 101 8.34 -12.35 2.15
CA VAL A 101 7.12 -12.12 2.93
C VAL A 101 7.17 -12.96 4.19
N ALA A 102 7.05 -12.30 5.35
CA ALA A 102 7.06 -12.96 6.65
C ALA A 102 5.64 -13.09 7.20
N GLU A 103 5.29 -14.29 7.62
CA GLU A 103 4.07 -14.60 8.34
C GLU A 103 4.27 -14.26 9.82
N THR A 104 3.49 -13.33 10.37
CA THR A 104 3.60 -12.96 11.80
C THR A 104 2.63 -13.73 12.69
N LYS A 105 1.51 -14.15 12.13
CA LYS A 105 0.54 -15.11 12.67
C LYS A 105 0.12 -16.07 11.56
N GLN A 106 -0.26 -17.28 11.94
CA GLN A 106 -0.79 -18.25 10.98
C GLN A 106 -2.14 -17.80 10.42
N PRO A 107 -2.55 -18.31 9.23
CA PRO A 107 -3.89 -18.10 8.72
C PRO A 107 -4.94 -18.48 9.77
N ARG A 108 -6.05 -17.76 9.77
CA ARG A 108 -7.14 -18.08 10.69
C ARG A 108 -7.72 -19.48 10.44
N GLU A 109 -8.07 -20.15 11.52
CA GLU A 109 -8.93 -21.32 11.48
C GLU A 109 -10.43 -20.91 11.57
N PRO A 110 -11.37 -21.78 11.19
CA PRO A 110 -12.80 -21.47 11.20
C PRO A 110 -13.37 -21.05 12.56
N GLU A 111 -12.78 -21.52 13.65
CA GLU A 111 -13.14 -21.20 15.03
C GLU A 111 -12.61 -19.85 15.52
N ASP A 112 -11.54 -19.32 14.93
CA ASP A 112 -10.87 -18.13 15.41
C ASP A 112 -11.77 -16.90 15.31
N ARG A 113 -11.82 -16.13 16.39
CA ARG A 113 -12.61 -14.88 16.48
C ARG A 113 -11.76 -13.68 16.82
N LEU A 114 -10.65 -13.89 17.51
CA LEU A 114 -9.76 -12.86 17.99
C LEU A 114 -8.37 -12.99 17.36
N ILE A 115 -7.66 -11.86 17.24
CA ILE A 115 -6.22 -11.84 16.93
C ILE A 115 -5.43 -12.73 17.90
N GLY A 116 -5.87 -12.80 19.15
CA GLY A 116 -5.25 -13.61 20.19
C GLY A 116 -5.39 -15.12 19.98
N ASP A 117 -6.36 -15.55 19.16
CA ASP A 117 -6.60 -16.96 18.87
C ASP A 117 -5.58 -17.48 17.83
N LEU A 118 -5.07 -16.60 16.97
CA LEU A 118 -4.15 -16.96 15.90
C LEU A 118 -2.81 -17.45 16.46
N ASP A 119 -2.36 -18.60 15.98
CA ASP A 119 -1.05 -19.15 16.28
C ASP A 119 0.09 -18.29 15.72
N LEU A 120 1.28 -18.42 16.32
CA LEU A 120 2.46 -17.66 15.87
C LEU A 120 2.88 -18.09 14.46
N GLY A 121 3.17 -17.11 13.61
CA GLY A 121 3.68 -17.35 12.27
C GLY A 121 5.03 -18.06 12.31
N THR A 122 5.21 -19.01 11.39
CA THR A 122 6.45 -19.82 11.29
C THR A 122 7.05 -19.79 9.91
N THR A 123 6.43 -19.06 8.97
CA THR A 123 6.78 -19.10 7.57
C THR A 123 7.48 -17.81 7.10
N LEU A 124 8.61 -17.96 6.43
CA LEU A 124 9.22 -16.93 5.58
C LEU A 124 9.19 -17.41 4.13
N ARG A 125 8.53 -16.65 3.25
CA ARG A 125 8.41 -16.99 1.82
C ARG A 125 9.31 -16.09 1.00
N ALA A 126 10.04 -16.69 0.06
CA ALA A 126 10.80 -15.97 -0.97
C ALA A 126 10.08 -16.15 -2.31
N VAL A 127 9.67 -15.05 -2.91
CA VAL A 127 8.92 -15.00 -4.16
C VAL A 127 9.83 -14.44 -5.24
N ASP A 128 10.07 -15.22 -6.29
CA ASP A 128 10.77 -14.76 -7.49
C ASP A 128 9.87 -13.80 -8.28
N VAL A 129 10.42 -12.63 -8.59
CA VAL A 129 9.74 -11.53 -9.30
C VAL A 129 10.59 -10.97 -10.44
N SER A 130 11.59 -11.74 -10.89
CA SER A 130 12.47 -11.35 -12.01
C SER A 130 11.71 -11.11 -13.31
#